data_AF-A0A1Y1RGK8-F1
#
_entry.id   AF-A0A1Y1RGK8-F1
#
_cell.length_a   1.000
_cell.length_b   1.000
_cell.length_c   1.000
_cell.angle_alpha   90.00
_cell.angle_beta   90.00
_cell.angle_gamma   90.00
#
_symmetry.space_group_name_H-M   'P 1'
#
loop_
_entity.id
_entity.type
_entity.pdbx_description
1 polymer ?
#
loop_
_entity_poly.entity_id
_entity_poly.type
_entity_poly.pdbx_seq_one_letter_code
_entity_poly.pdbx_strand_id
1 'polypeptide(L)'
;MKIDIRRYSVNDPVPDISSAQLHLLTDEIDSGKTTCIRRWLHEWRKNRIDIFGVVSESVIENGVKVGYDLLDIRTGERRGLIRSQRFQENWQLGRFHFDRRGFARLIEGLLSQRGDLLILDEIGPLELRRKQGFYPLLRHFLQNKENHTRLLIVTRRSEIDALKTTLNQLA
;
A
#
# COMPACT_ATOMS: atom_id res chain seq x y z
N MET A 1 -2.97 -17.15 -14.88
CA MET A 1 -1.58 -17.56 -14.49
C MET A 1 -1.54 -17.68 -12.97
N LYS A 2 -0.79 -18.60 -12.33
CA LYS A 2 -0.76 -18.65 -10.85
C LYS A 2 0.28 -17.64 -10.36
N ILE A 3 -0.17 -16.53 -9.76
CA ILE A 3 0.74 -15.55 -9.14
C ILE A 3 1.43 -16.24 -7.96
N ASP A 4 2.76 -16.18 -7.92
CA ASP A 4 3.53 -16.63 -6.76
C ASP A 4 3.42 -15.58 -5.64
N ILE A 5 2.92 -16.01 -4.48
CA ILE A 5 2.60 -15.14 -3.35
C ILE A 5 3.33 -15.65 -2.11
N ARG A 6 4.15 -14.79 -1.49
CA ARG A 6 4.70 -15.03 -0.15
C ARG A 6 4.03 -14.16 0.89
N ARG A 7 3.63 -14.77 1.99
CA ARG A 7 2.94 -14.10 3.09
C ARG A 7 3.88 -13.88 4.27
N TYR A 8 3.73 -12.73 4.92
CA TYR A 8 4.49 -12.29 6.08
C TYR A 8 3.58 -11.68 7.15
N SER A 9 4.06 -11.68 8.38
CA SER A 9 3.53 -11.04 9.58
C SER A 9 4.54 -10.03 10.13
N VAL A 10 4.12 -9.15 11.04
CA VAL A 10 4.96 -8.05 11.59
C VAL A 10 6.25 -8.50 12.28
N ASN A 11 6.33 -9.76 12.73
CA ASN A 11 7.50 -10.31 13.40
C ASN A 11 8.43 -11.10 12.47
N ASP A 12 8.07 -11.25 11.20
CA ASP A 12 8.89 -11.99 10.24
C ASP A 12 10.15 -11.22 9.85
N PRO A 13 11.21 -11.95 9.43
CA PRO A 13 12.43 -11.34 8.91
C PRO A 13 12.14 -10.50 7.67
N VAL A 14 13.10 -9.65 7.30
CA VAL A 14 13.04 -8.86 6.07
C VAL A 14 12.87 -9.81 4.87
N PRO A 15 11.84 -9.61 4.02
CA PRO A 15 11.66 -10.42 2.83
C PRO A 15 12.84 -10.31 1.87
N ASP A 16 13.30 -11.46 1.37
CA ASP A 16 14.02 -11.50 0.09
C ASP A 16 13.01 -11.22 -1.02
N ILE A 17 13.11 -10.04 -1.63
CA ILE A 17 12.16 -9.64 -2.67
C ILE A 17 12.27 -10.55 -3.89
N SER A 18 13.42 -11.19 -4.16
CA SER A 18 13.56 -12.05 -5.35
C SER A 18 12.71 -13.33 -5.29
N SER A 19 12.25 -13.69 -4.08
CA SER A 19 11.64 -14.97 -3.77
C SER A 19 10.18 -15.14 -4.24
N ALA A 20 9.52 -14.07 -4.71
CA ALA A 20 8.20 -14.09 -5.33
C ALA A 20 7.95 -12.82 -6.16
N GLN A 21 6.89 -12.81 -6.96
CA GLN A 21 6.42 -11.59 -7.64
C GLN A 21 5.59 -10.71 -6.69
N LEU A 22 4.85 -11.33 -5.77
CA LEU A 22 3.97 -10.66 -4.83
C LEU A 22 4.26 -11.10 -3.39
N HIS A 23 4.50 -10.12 -2.53
CA HIS A 23 4.65 -10.26 -1.09
C HIS A 23 3.43 -9.66 -0.40
N LEU A 24 2.92 -10.34 0.62
CA LEU A 24 1.75 -9.93 1.38
C LEU A 24 2.10 -9.79 2.85
N LEU A 25 2.15 -8.56 3.36
CA LEU A 25 2.21 -8.30 4.80
C LEU A 25 0.79 -8.22 5.36
N THR A 26 0.43 -9.11 6.28
CA THR A 26 -0.93 -9.13 6.82
C THR A 26 -1.03 -9.55 8.27
N ASP A 27 -1.76 -8.74 9.02
CA ASP A 27 -2.04 -8.90 10.43
C ASP A 27 -3.29 -8.11 10.82
N GLU A 28 -3.65 -8.16 12.10
CA GLU A 28 -4.73 -7.38 12.69
C GLU A 28 -4.56 -5.87 12.44
N ILE A 29 -5.65 -5.13 12.62
CA ILE A 29 -5.64 -3.66 12.58
C ILE A 29 -4.73 -3.14 13.72
N ASP A 30 -3.97 -2.07 13.44
CA ASP A 30 -3.07 -1.43 14.42
C ASP A 30 -2.00 -2.36 15.06
N SER A 31 -1.68 -3.48 14.40
CA SER A 31 -0.63 -4.45 14.82
C SER A 31 0.83 -4.01 14.57
N GLY A 32 1.05 -2.82 14.01
CA GLY A 32 2.39 -2.33 13.71
C GLY A 32 2.92 -2.67 12.30
N LYS A 33 2.05 -3.02 11.35
CA LYS A 33 2.44 -3.27 9.93
C LYS A 33 3.26 -2.12 9.33
N THR A 34 2.82 -0.88 9.51
CA THR A 34 3.53 0.32 9.07
C THR A 34 4.93 0.44 9.71
N THR A 35 5.06 0.10 10.98
CA THR A 35 6.35 0.04 11.69
C THR A 35 7.26 -1.06 11.13
N CYS A 36 6.69 -2.24 10.84
CA CYS A 36 7.40 -3.34 10.20
C CYS A 36 7.95 -2.94 8.82
N ILE A 37 7.15 -2.26 7.99
CA ILE A 37 7.57 -1.75 6.67
C ILE A 37 8.73 -0.78 6.82
N ARG A 38 8.68 0.14 7.80
CA ARG A 38 9.78 1.09 8.06
C ARG A 38 11.08 0.39 8.42
N ARG A 39 11.01 -0.66 9.23
CA ARG A 39 12.17 -1.51 9.55
C ARG A 39 12.72 -2.20 8.29
N TRP A 40 11.86 -2.78 7.45
CA TRP A 40 12.28 -3.45 6.22
C TRP A 40 12.85 -2.49 5.18
N LEU A 41 12.28 -1.28 5.04
CA LEU A 41 12.80 -0.22 4.16
C LEU A 41 14.25 0.13 4.47
N HIS A 42 14.63 0.15 5.76
CA HIS A 42 16.02 0.40 6.16
C HIS A 42 16.98 -0.65 5.60
N GLU A 43 16.63 -1.92 5.73
CA GLU A 43 17.47 -3.03 5.27
C GLU A 43 17.50 -3.15 3.74
N TRP A 44 16.38 -2.94 3.05
CA TRP A 44 16.36 -2.95 1.59
C TRP A 44 17.16 -1.80 0.98
N ARG A 45 17.14 -0.62 1.59
CA ARG A 45 17.96 0.52 1.14
C ARG A 45 19.46 0.25 1.30
N LYS A 46 19.89 -0.40 2.39
CA LYS A 46 21.30 -0.84 2.54
C LYS A 46 21.73 -1.78 1.40
N ASN A 47 20.81 -2.61 0.94
CA ASN A 47 21.02 -3.54 -0.18
C ASN A 47 20.76 -2.91 -1.55
N ARG A 48 20.61 -1.58 -1.64
CA ARG A 48 20.39 -0.82 -2.89
C ARG A 48 19.17 -1.27 -3.70
N ILE A 49 18.16 -1.82 -3.04
CA ILE A 49 16.87 -2.09 -3.68
C ILE A 49 16.20 -0.76 -3.98
N ASP A 50 15.77 -0.58 -5.22
CA ASP A 50 15.03 0.60 -5.65
C ASP A 50 13.53 0.45 -5.34
N ILE A 51 13.06 1.20 -4.34
CA ILE A 51 11.72 1.04 -3.77
C ILE A 51 10.91 2.30 -4.02
N PHE A 52 9.66 2.12 -4.43
CA PHE A 52 8.68 3.19 -4.54
C PHE A 52 7.32 2.78 -4.02
N GLY A 53 6.38 3.72 -4.03
CA GLY A 53 5.06 3.55 -3.45
C GLY A 53 4.90 4.40 -2.20
N VAL A 54 3.95 3.98 -1.37
CA VAL A 54 3.50 4.78 -0.23
C VAL A 54 3.28 3.94 1.01
N VAL A 55 3.48 4.61 2.15
CA VAL A 55 3.20 4.09 3.48
C VAL A 55 2.10 4.93 4.13
N SER A 56 1.10 4.29 4.75
CA SER A 56 0.01 4.98 5.43
C SER A 56 0.36 5.22 6.90
N GLU A 57 0.57 6.47 7.28
CA GLU A 57 0.91 6.85 8.64
C GLU A 57 -0.31 7.41 9.37
N SER A 58 -0.57 6.93 10.59
CA SER A 58 -1.65 7.48 11.41
C SER A 58 -1.27 8.89 11.89
N VAL A 59 -2.20 9.83 11.76
CA VAL A 59 -2.09 11.17 12.33
C VAL A 59 -2.83 11.17 13.66
N ILE A 60 -2.11 11.50 14.73
CA ILE A 60 -2.63 11.53 16.11
C ILE A 60 -2.45 12.94 16.65
N GLU A 61 -3.55 13.55 17.09
CA GLU A 61 -3.58 14.85 17.74
C GLU A 61 -4.22 14.69 19.12
N ASN A 62 -3.57 15.19 20.18
CA ASN A 62 -4.05 15.07 21.57
C ASN A 62 -4.43 13.64 21.99
N GLY A 63 -3.65 12.64 21.55
CA GLY A 63 -3.91 11.22 21.83
C GLY A 63 -5.05 10.59 21.01
N VAL A 64 -5.70 11.35 20.12
CA VAL A 64 -6.80 10.87 19.27
C VAL A 64 -6.34 10.75 17.83
N LYS A 65 -6.63 9.61 17.19
CA LYS A 65 -6.38 9.40 15.76
C LYS A 65 -7.33 10.24 14.93
N VAL A 66 -6.79 11.28 14.28
CA VAL A 66 -7.53 12.25 13.48
C VAL A 66 -7.49 11.95 11.98
N GLY A 67 -6.64 11.01 11.55
CA GLY A 67 -6.55 10.70 10.13
C GLY A 67 -5.36 9.82 9.76
N TYR A 68 -5.04 9.87 8.46
CA TYR A 68 -3.89 9.19 7.87
C TYR A 68 -3.20 10.08 6.84
N ASP A 69 -1.87 10.04 6.86
CA ASP A 69 -1.00 10.57 5.83
C ASP A 69 -0.49 9.47 4.93
N LEU A 70 -0.29 9.79 3.65
CA LEU A 70 0.55 8.99 2.78
C LEU A 70 1.95 9.61 2.77
N LEU A 71 2.93 8.79 3.10
CA LEU A 71 4.34 9.07 2.91
C LEU A 71 4.80 8.44 1.60
N ASP A 72 5.26 9.25 0.65
CA ASP A 72 5.96 8.76 -0.54
C ASP A 72 7.36 8.25 -0.15
N ILE A 73 7.66 7.00 -0.51
CA ILE A 73 8.87 6.30 -0.05
C ILE A 73 10.14 6.92 -0.62
N ARG A 74 10.09 7.48 -1.84
CA ARG A 74 11.28 8.01 -2.53
C ARG A 74 11.55 9.45 -2.14
N THR A 75 10.51 10.28 -2.18
CA THR A 75 10.63 11.73 -1.94
C THR A 75 10.60 12.08 -0.46
N GLY A 76 10.02 11.21 0.38
CA GLY A 76 9.75 11.51 1.78
C GLY A 76 8.61 12.52 1.96
N GLU A 77 7.92 12.92 0.89
CA GLU A 77 6.80 13.87 0.96
C GLU A 77 5.61 13.23 1.69
N ARG A 78 5.02 14.00 2.62
CA ARG A 78 3.82 13.63 3.36
C ARG A 78 2.62 14.37 2.82
N ARG A 79 1.53 13.66 2.57
CA ARG A 79 0.26 14.25 2.14
C ARG A 79 -0.89 13.71 2.97
N GLY A 80 -1.77 14.60 3.42
CA GLY A 80 -2.99 14.21 4.10
C GLY A 80 -3.91 13.43 3.17
N LEU A 81 -4.23 12.19 3.51
CA LEU A 81 -5.15 11.35 2.74
C LEU A 81 -6.54 11.34 3.35
N ILE A 82 -6.57 11.08 4.66
CA ILE A 82 -7.80 10.94 5.44
C ILE A 82 -7.70 11.90 6.61
N ARG A 83 -8.77 12.65 6.87
CA ARG A 83 -8.89 13.57 8.02
C ARG A 83 -10.29 13.54 8.60
N SER A 84 -10.41 13.86 9.88
CA SER A 84 -11.71 14.16 10.50
C SER A 84 -12.32 15.46 9.96
N GLN A 85 -11.46 16.38 9.50
CA GLN A 85 -11.85 17.64 8.85
C GLN A 85 -12.05 17.44 7.34
N ARG A 86 -12.87 18.30 6.72
CA ARG A 86 -13.18 18.22 5.28
C ARG A 86 -12.02 18.73 4.42
N PHE A 87 -11.78 18.06 3.29
CA PHE A 87 -11.00 18.60 2.17
C PHE A 87 -11.91 19.35 1.18
N GLN A 88 -11.34 20.19 0.30
CA GLN A 88 -12.10 20.94 -0.73
C GLN A 88 -12.88 20.00 -1.66
N GLU A 89 -12.24 18.94 -2.14
CA GLU A 89 -12.88 17.86 -2.91
C GLU A 89 -12.73 16.54 -2.12
N ASN A 90 -13.80 16.14 -1.43
CA ASN A 90 -13.74 15.00 -0.52
C ASN A 90 -14.79 13.92 -0.79
N TRP A 91 -14.50 12.71 -0.33
CA TRP A 91 -15.51 11.68 -0.07
C TRP A 91 -15.58 11.39 1.42
N GLN A 92 -16.78 11.37 1.98
CA GLN A 92 -17.01 10.93 3.34
C GLN A 92 -16.88 9.40 3.45
N LEU A 93 -15.98 8.96 4.33
CA LEU A 93 -15.77 7.58 4.76
C LEU A 93 -16.09 7.49 6.26
N GLY A 94 -17.38 7.27 6.59
CA GLY A 94 -17.86 7.33 7.97
C GLY A 94 -17.68 8.73 8.56
N ARG A 95 -16.88 8.86 9.63
CA ARG A 95 -16.55 10.15 10.26
C ARG A 95 -15.39 10.91 9.61
N PHE A 96 -14.73 10.30 8.63
CA PHE A 96 -13.55 10.87 8.00
C PHE A 96 -13.85 11.34 6.57
N HIS A 97 -13.01 12.22 6.06
CA HIS A 97 -13.03 12.74 4.71
C HIS A 97 -11.74 12.33 3.99
N PHE A 98 -11.88 11.88 2.75
CA PHE A 98 -10.79 11.40 1.90
C PHE A 98 -10.44 12.43 0.81
N ASP A 99 -9.16 12.78 0.65
CA ASP A 99 -8.67 13.65 -0.44
C ASP A 99 -8.62 12.91 -1.77
N ARG A 100 -9.72 12.99 -2.53
CA ARG A 100 -9.86 12.27 -3.81
C ARG A 100 -8.88 12.79 -4.86
N ARG A 101 -8.67 14.11 -4.93
CA ARG A 101 -7.86 14.73 -5.99
C ARG A 101 -6.38 14.55 -5.72
N GLY A 102 -5.94 14.71 -4.47
CA GLY A 102 -4.56 14.42 -4.07
C GLY A 102 -4.20 12.96 -4.29
N PHE A 103 -5.12 12.06 -3.98
CA PHE A 103 -4.91 10.64 -4.23
C PHE A 103 -4.85 10.29 -5.71
N ALA A 104 -5.72 10.86 -6.57
CA ALA A 104 -5.65 10.61 -8.01
C ALA A 104 -4.28 11.02 -8.61
N ARG A 105 -3.75 12.20 -8.23
CA ARG A 105 -2.41 12.65 -8.64
C ARG A 105 -1.29 11.72 -8.17
N LEU A 106 -1.43 11.17 -6.96
CA LEU A 106 -0.49 10.17 -6.45
C LEU A 106 -0.49 8.91 -7.32
N ILE A 107 -1.67 8.39 -7.67
CA ILE A 107 -1.80 7.21 -8.53
C ILE A 107 -1.13 7.44 -9.87
N GLU A 108 -1.39 8.58 -10.51
CA GLU A 108 -0.75 8.96 -11.78
C GLU A 108 0.78 8.99 -11.66
N GLY A 109 1.30 9.62 -10.59
CA GLY A 109 2.72 9.65 -10.30
C GLY A 109 3.31 8.25 -10.17
N LEU A 110 2.67 7.36 -9.40
CA LEU A 110 3.15 5.99 -9.18
C LEU A 110 3.08 5.10 -10.43
N LEU A 111 2.10 5.29 -11.32
CA LEU A 111 2.00 4.53 -12.59
C LEU A 111 3.19 4.79 -13.53
N SER A 112 3.75 6.00 -13.48
CA SER A 112 4.91 6.39 -14.29
C SER A 112 6.25 5.87 -13.74
N GLN A 113 6.28 5.45 -12.47
CA GLN A 113 7.50 5.01 -11.82
C GLN A 113 7.88 3.57 -12.17
N ARG A 114 9.18 3.29 -12.07
CA ARG A 114 9.79 1.96 -12.18
C ARG A 114 10.70 1.76 -10.99
N GLY A 115 10.94 0.51 -10.60
CA GLY A 115 11.82 0.11 -9.51
C GLY A 115 11.76 -1.39 -9.27
N ASP A 116 12.51 -1.87 -8.29
CA ASP A 116 12.54 -3.30 -7.94
C ASP A 116 11.29 -3.71 -7.16
N LEU A 117 10.77 -2.82 -6.30
CA LEU A 117 9.65 -3.08 -5.41
C LEU A 117 8.70 -1.87 -5.31
N LEU A 118 7.41 -2.12 -5.55
CA LEU A 118 6.32 -1.20 -5.23
C LEU A 118 5.61 -1.63 -3.94
N ILE A 119 5.54 -0.72 -2.96
CA ILE A 119 4.83 -0.92 -1.70
C ILE A 119 3.50 -0.17 -1.70
N LEU A 120 2.42 -0.87 -1.34
CA LEU A 120 1.08 -0.30 -1.19
C LEU A 120 0.52 -0.61 0.20
N ASP A 121 0.50 0.39 1.07
CA ASP A 121 -0.07 0.34 2.42
C ASP A 121 -1.29 1.27 2.52
N GLU A 122 -2.54 0.81 2.64
CA GLU A 122 -3.04 -0.57 2.76
C GLU A 122 -4.05 -0.87 1.64
N ILE A 123 -4.08 -2.10 1.11
CA ILE A 123 -5.13 -2.60 0.22
C ILE A 123 -6.26 -3.17 1.05
N GLY A 124 -7.45 -2.60 0.93
CA GLY A 124 -8.58 -2.98 1.76
C GLY A 124 -9.93 -2.88 1.05
N PRO A 125 -11.03 -2.65 1.80
CA PRO A 125 -12.39 -2.60 1.27
C PRO A 125 -12.59 -1.75 0.03
N LEU A 126 -11.91 -0.60 -0.04
CA LEU A 126 -12.04 0.36 -1.14
C LEU A 126 -11.53 -0.25 -2.45
N GLU A 127 -10.35 -0.86 -2.43
CA GLU A 127 -9.74 -1.52 -3.56
C GLU A 127 -10.48 -2.81 -3.92
N LEU A 128 -10.77 -3.64 -2.92
CA LEU A 128 -11.25 -5.01 -3.10
C LEU A 128 -12.72 -5.08 -3.51
N ARG A 129 -13.57 -4.18 -2.99
CA ARG A 129 -15.02 -4.20 -3.26
C ARG A 129 -15.46 -3.13 -4.26
N ARG A 130 -14.81 -1.96 -4.25
CA ARG A 130 -15.21 -0.83 -5.10
C ARG A 130 -14.30 -0.63 -6.30
N LYS A 131 -13.18 -1.36 -6.41
CA LYS A 131 -12.18 -1.21 -7.47
C LYS A 131 -11.66 0.23 -7.58
N GLN A 132 -11.57 0.90 -6.44
CA GLN A 132 -11.10 2.27 -6.29
C GLN A 132 -9.76 2.29 -5.52
N GLY A 133 -9.29 3.46 -5.11
CA GLY A 133 -8.06 3.54 -4.34
C GLY A 133 -6.86 3.07 -5.16
N PHE A 134 -6.03 2.20 -4.59
CA PHE A 134 -4.85 1.64 -5.27
C PHE A 134 -5.16 0.58 -6.36
N TYR A 135 -6.43 0.22 -6.59
CA TYR A 135 -6.81 -0.79 -7.58
C TYR A 135 -6.21 -0.59 -8.98
N PRO A 136 -6.12 0.64 -9.55
CA PRO A 136 -5.47 0.87 -10.84
C PRO A 136 -3.99 0.48 -10.85
N LEU A 137 -3.26 0.68 -9.74
CA LEU A 137 -1.87 0.24 -9.60
C LEU A 137 -1.79 -1.28 -9.56
N LEU A 138 -2.63 -1.94 -8.77
CA LEU A 138 -2.69 -3.40 -8.72
C LEU A 138 -2.89 -3.98 -10.13
N ARG A 139 -3.86 -3.44 -10.87
CA ARG A 139 -4.13 -3.86 -12.24
C ARG A 139 -2.93 -3.62 -13.16
N HIS A 140 -2.35 -2.42 -13.14
CA HIS A 140 -1.22 -2.07 -14.00
C HIS A 140 0.01 -2.96 -13.77
N PHE A 141 0.41 -3.11 -12.50
CA PHE A 141 1.65 -3.82 -12.13
C PHE A 141 1.50 -5.35 -12.18
N LEU A 142 0.30 -5.91 -12.05
CA LEU A 142 0.07 -7.35 -12.16
C LEU A 142 -0.17 -7.82 -13.61
N GLN A 143 -0.78 -7.00 -14.47
CA GLN A 143 -1.14 -7.40 -15.84
C GLN A 143 -0.02 -7.15 -16.86
N ASN A 144 0.91 -6.25 -16.57
CA ASN A 144 1.99 -5.92 -17.49
C ASN A 144 3.13 -6.95 -17.40
N LYS A 145 3.20 -7.86 -18.37
CA LYS A 145 4.23 -8.93 -18.42
C LYS A 145 5.66 -8.44 -18.63
N GLU A 146 5.83 -7.24 -19.18
CA GLU A 146 7.15 -6.60 -19.34
C GLU A 146 7.61 -5.90 -18.05
N ASN A 147 6.74 -5.84 -17.05
CA ASN A 147 7.04 -5.21 -15.79
C ASN A 147 7.66 -6.22 -14.81
N HIS A 148 8.92 -6.00 -14.46
CA HIS A 148 9.65 -6.80 -13.47
C HIS A 148 9.54 -6.25 -12.04
N THR A 149 8.79 -5.16 -11.84
CA THR A 149 8.54 -4.58 -10.51
C THR A 149 7.76 -5.59 -9.66
N ARG A 150 8.29 -5.91 -8.49
CA ARG A 150 7.61 -6.75 -7.51
C ARG A 150 6.69 -5.92 -6.63
N LEU A 151 5.72 -6.58 -5.99
CA LEU A 151 4.74 -5.92 -5.16
C LEU A 151 4.87 -6.35 -3.70
N LEU A 152 4.84 -5.39 -2.78
CA LEU A 152 4.49 -5.63 -1.39
C LEU A 152 3.15 -4.98 -1.10
N ILE A 153 2.14 -5.82 -0.88
CA ILE A 153 0.81 -5.39 -0.49
C ILE A 153 0.68 -5.55 1.02
N VAL A 154 0.17 -4.51 1.67
CA VAL A 154 -0.28 -4.59 3.06
C VAL A 154 -1.78 -4.79 3.08
N THR A 155 -2.28 -5.72 3.87
CA THR A 155 -3.73 -5.89 4.07
C THR A 155 -4.07 -6.38 5.47
N ARG A 156 -5.32 -6.24 5.88
CA ARG A 156 -5.82 -6.79 7.15
C ARG A 156 -6.02 -8.29 7.04
N ARG A 157 -5.83 -9.00 8.16
CA ARG A 157 -6.07 -10.45 8.22
C ARG A 157 -7.48 -10.82 7.73
N SER A 158 -8.48 -10.00 8.06
CA SER A 158 -9.87 -10.19 7.66
C SER A 158 -10.14 -10.04 6.15
N GLU A 159 -9.25 -9.40 5.40
CA GLU A 159 -9.45 -9.09 3.97
C GLU A 159 -8.66 -10.04 3.05
N ILE A 160 -7.94 -11.02 3.59
CA ILE A 160 -7.06 -11.91 2.82
C ILE A 160 -7.81 -12.66 1.72
N ASP A 161 -8.98 -13.22 2.02
CA ASP A 161 -9.72 -14.03 1.04
C ASP A 161 -10.34 -13.17 -0.08
N ALA A 162 -10.80 -11.97 0.27
CA ALA A 162 -11.20 -10.97 -0.71
C ALA A 162 -10.02 -10.56 -1.59
N LEU A 163 -8.83 -10.32 -0.99
CA LEU A 163 -7.63 -10.00 -1.74
C LEU A 163 -7.22 -11.12 -2.69
N LYS A 164 -7.16 -12.37 -2.24
CA LYS A 164 -6.87 -13.53 -3.11
C LYS A 164 -7.84 -13.60 -4.28
N THR A 165 -9.12 -13.39 -4.04
CA THR A 165 -10.15 -13.38 -5.08
C THR A 165 -9.88 -12.28 -6.11
N THR A 166 -9.59 -11.06 -5.66
CA THR A 166 -9.23 -9.94 -6.55
C THR A 166 -7.95 -10.21 -7.34
N LEU A 167 -6.91 -10.75 -6.70
CA LEU A 167 -5.63 -11.07 -7.35
C LEU A 167 -5.81 -12.14 -8.45
N ASN A 168 -6.60 -13.18 -8.19
CA ASN A 168 -6.91 -14.21 -9.18
C ASN A 168 -7.65 -13.66 -10.41
N GLN A 169 -8.44 -12.60 -10.25
CA GLN A 169 -9.12 -11.93 -11.36
C GLN A 169 -8.19 -11.02 -12.19
N LEU A 170 -7.07 -10.59 -11.60
CA LEU A 170 -6.08 -9.74 -12.26
C LEU A 170 -4.96 -10.55 -12.94
N ALA A 171 -4.81 -11.84 -12.61
CA ALA A 171 -3.79 -12.79 -13.08
C ALA A 171 -4.15 -13.59 -14.35
#